data_AF-A0A0L7LZZ8-F1
#
_entry.id   AF-A0A0L7LZZ8-F1
#
_cell.length_a   1.000
_cell.length_b   1.000
_cell.length_c   1.000
_cell.angle_alpha   90.00
_cell.angle_beta   90.00
_cell.angle_gamma   90.00
#
_symmetry.space_group_name_H-M   'P 1'
#
loop_
_entity.id
_entity.type
_entity.pdbx_description
1 polymer ?
#
loop_
_entity_poly.entity_id
_entity_poly.type
_entity_poly.pdbx_seq_one_letter_code
_entity_poly.pdbx_strand_id
1 'polypeptide(L)'
;MLSYYKNVISFNNKRVIFSICSRTIFVSKRSLAPKVKPGKKGQDKKDTTSGSTTESSEKAHIFNIYNTVDEDHEILPDHAYPKWLWKLEKPLKSYGELALMFLYGKDIENATAQDYHRFRRLHNKNLIKLNNLRLKKSKRSTVKPIFWDL
;
A
#
# COMPACT_ATOMS: atom_id res chain seq x y z
N MET A 1 -30.81 27.64 27.99
CA MET A 1 -30.22 27.99 29.31
C MET A 1 -29.83 26.70 30.02
N LEU A 2 -28.60 26.23 29.81
CA LEU A 2 -27.96 25.18 30.61
C LEU A 2 -26.46 25.42 30.53
N SER A 3 -25.99 26.16 31.52
CA SER A 3 -24.63 26.56 31.79
C SER A 3 -23.79 25.38 32.28
N TYR A 4 -22.72 25.04 31.55
CA TYR A 4 -21.69 24.12 32.05
C TYR A 4 -20.46 24.91 32.48
N TYR A 5 -20.40 25.17 33.78
CA TYR A 5 -19.21 25.64 34.46
C TYR A 5 -18.27 24.48 34.81
N LYS A 6 -16.97 24.81 34.84
CA LYS A 6 -15.87 24.17 35.57
C LYS A 6 -15.39 22.82 35.06
N ASN A 7 -14.26 22.87 34.35
CA ASN A 7 -13.09 22.06 34.69
C ASN A 7 -11.83 22.89 34.43
N VAL A 8 -11.52 23.78 35.38
CA VAL A 8 -10.22 24.44 35.47
C VAL A 8 -9.25 23.40 36.04
N ILE A 9 -8.44 22.80 35.19
CA ILE A 9 -7.26 22.04 35.63
C ILE A 9 -6.11 23.03 35.66
N SER A 10 -5.87 23.60 36.84
CA SER A 10 -4.71 24.43 37.11
C SER A 10 -3.48 23.53 37.21
N PHE A 11 -2.66 23.47 36.16
CA PHE A 11 -1.29 22.97 36.28
C PHE A 11 -0.35 24.15 36.43
N ASN A 12 -0.15 24.52 37.69
CA ASN A 12 0.90 25.41 38.12
C ASN A 12 2.22 24.63 38.05
N ASN A 13 2.96 24.73 36.94
CA ASN A 13 4.35 24.32 36.90
C ASN A 13 5.16 25.38 36.16
N LYS A 14 5.74 26.28 36.97
CA LYS A 14 6.71 27.27 36.53
C LYS A 14 7.92 26.54 35.94
N ARG A 15 8.38 27.02 34.78
CA ARG A 15 9.64 26.70 34.06
C ARG A 15 9.57 25.61 32.99
N VAL A 16 9.05 25.95 31.81
CA VAL A 16 9.62 25.52 30.51
C VAL A 16 9.28 26.59 29.45
N ILE A 17 10.31 27.23 28.87
CA ILE A 17 10.20 28.32 27.86
C ILE A 17 10.17 27.72 26.44
N PHE A 18 9.34 26.71 26.21
CA PHE A 18 9.09 26.22 24.86
C PHE A 18 7.60 25.98 24.68
N SER A 19 6.98 26.73 23.77
CA SER A 19 5.63 26.49 23.30
C SER A 19 5.62 25.17 22.53
N ILE A 20 5.48 24.07 23.25
CA ILE A 20 5.10 22.80 22.65
C ILE A 20 3.66 23.00 22.23
N CYS A 21 3.45 23.28 20.94
CA CYS A 21 2.13 23.25 20.34
C CYS A 21 1.59 21.83 20.52
N SER A 22 0.85 21.59 21.59
CA SER A 22 0.22 20.32 21.91
C SER A 22 -0.85 20.07 20.87
N ARG A 23 -0.47 19.40 19.78
CA ARG A 23 -1.44 18.85 18.85
C ARG A 23 -2.27 17.84 19.62
N THR A 24 -3.49 18.22 19.97
CA THR A 24 -4.50 17.30 20.49
C THR A 24 -4.78 16.28 19.38
N ILE A 25 -4.15 15.11 19.47
CA ILE A 25 -4.47 13.98 18.61
C ILE A 25 -5.85 13.50 19.05
N PHE A 26 -6.87 13.91 18.31
CA PHE A 26 -8.22 13.39 18.51
C PHE A 26 -8.26 11.95 17.97
N VAL A 27 -7.96 10.99 18.84
CA VAL A 27 -8.16 9.58 18.53
C VAL A 27 -9.66 9.32 18.71
N SER A 28 -10.39 9.21 17.60
CA SER A 28 -11.78 8.75 17.62
C SER A 28 -11.85 7.41 18.36
N LYS A 29 -12.81 7.26 19.28
CA LYS A 29 -13.08 5.96 19.93
C LYS A 29 -13.30 4.91 18.84
N ARG A 30 -12.42 3.91 18.77
CA ARG A 30 -12.55 2.77 17.85
C ARG A 30 -13.75 1.92 18.28
N SER A 31 -14.92 2.33 17.86
CA SER A 31 -16.20 1.65 18.02
C SER A 31 -16.82 1.59 16.63
N LEU A 32 -17.44 0.47 16.28
CA LEU A 32 -17.94 0.08 14.95
C LEU A 32 -16.96 -0.75 14.10
N ALA A 33 -16.38 -1.81 14.67
CA ALA A 33 -16.18 -3.02 13.87
C ALA A 33 -17.48 -3.85 13.93
N PRO A 34 -18.06 -4.29 12.80
CA PRO A 34 -19.21 -5.20 12.84
C PRO A 34 -18.82 -6.47 13.59
N LYS A 35 -19.64 -6.89 14.56
CA LYS A 35 -19.46 -8.20 15.21
C LYS A 35 -19.53 -9.28 14.13
N VAL A 36 -18.43 -10.00 13.91
CA VAL A 36 -18.41 -11.19 13.04
C VAL A 36 -19.38 -12.19 13.66
N LYS A 37 -20.45 -12.54 12.94
CA LYS A 37 -21.37 -13.60 13.35
C LYS A 37 -20.55 -14.91 13.45
N PRO A 38 -20.52 -15.60 14.59
CA PRO A 38 -19.83 -16.88 14.70
C PRO A 38 -20.62 -17.89 13.88
N GLY A 39 -20.06 -18.37 12.76
CA GLY A 39 -20.68 -19.50 12.04
C GLY A 39 -20.55 -19.58 10.52
N LYS A 40 -19.71 -18.78 9.83
CA LYS A 40 -19.40 -19.05 8.42
C LYS A 40 -17.91 -19.24 8.22
N LYS A 41 -17.47 -20.50 8.41
CA LYS A 41 -16.23 -21.04 7.84
C LYS A 41 -16.15 -20.64 6.37
N GLY A 42 -14.96 -20.22 5.96
CA GLY A 42 -14.65 -19.78 4.61
C GLY A 42 -15.16 -20.76 3.56
N GLN A 43 -16.16 -20.31 2.82
CA GLN A 43 -16.23 -20.63 1.40
C GLN A 43 -15.47 -19.51 0.73
N ASP A 44 -14.29 -19.84 0.20
CA ASP A 44 -13.75 -19.12 -0.95
C ASP A 44 -14.88 -19.04 -1.97
N LYS A 45 -15.53 -17.88 -2.04
CA LYS A 45 -16.17 -17.47 -3.29
C LYS A 45 -15.03 -17.26 -4.24
N LYS A 46 -14.61 -18.35 -4.89
CA LYS A 46 -14.04 -18.31 -6.22
C LYS A 46 -14.99 -17.43 -7.00
N ASP A 47 -14.53 -16.22 -7.32
CA ASP A 47 -15.27 -15.29 -8.17
C ASP A 47 -15.69 -16.08 -9.40
N THR A 48 -16.98 -16.42 -9.44
CA THR A 48 -17.61 -16.93 -10.63
C THR A 48 -17.53 -15.78 -11.60
N THR A 49 -16.48 -15.78 -12.43
CA THR A 49 -16.49 -15.13 -13.73
C THR A 49 -17.89 -15.28 -14.27
N SER A 50 -18.55 -14.16 -14.56
CA SER A 50 -19.88 -14.09 -15.14
C SER A 50 -19.90 -14.83 -16.48
N GLY A 51 -19.98 -16.16 -16.41
CA GLY A 51 -20.15 -17.06 -17.52
C GLY A 51 -21.64 -17.26 -17.71
N SER A 52 -22.29 -16.27 -18.34
CA SER A 52 -23.48 -16.55 -19.11
C SER A 52 -23.03 -17.30 -20.36
N THR A 53 -23.25 -18.60 -20.37
CA THR A 53 -23.23 -19.42 -21.57
C THR A 53 -24.34 -18.94 -22.50
N THR A 54 -23.98 -18.27 -23.59
CA THR A 54 -24.82 -18.18 -24.78
C THR A 54 -23.92 -18.25 -25.99
N GLU A 55 -24.06 -19.34 -26.75
CA GLU A 55 -23.50 -19.55 -28.08
C GLU A 55 -23.97 -18.43 -29.01
N SER A 56 -23.26 -17.32 -29.02
CA SER A 56 -23.43 -16.26 -30.01
C SER A 56 -22.04 -15.75 -30.32
N SER A 57 -21.43 -16.22 -31.42
CA SER A 57 -20.24 -15.65 -32.09
C SER A 57 -19.57 -14.53 -31.27
N GLU A 58 -18.91 -14.90 -30.18
CA GLU A 58 -18.58 -13.93 -29.14
C GLU A 58 -17.51 -13.02 -29.69
N LYS A 59 -17.86 -11.76 -29.95
CA LYS A 59 -16.90 -10.74 -30.37
C LYS A 59 -15.88 -10.62 -29.25
N ALA A 60 -14.73 -11.26 -29.43
CA ALA A 60 -13.64 -11.26 -28.47
C ALA A 60 -12.95 -9.89 -28.52
N HIS A 61 -13.58 -8.89 -27.89
CA HIS A 61 -12.99 -7.58 -27.67
C HIS A 61 -11.85 -7.72 -26.64
N ILE A 62 -10.68 -7.16 -26.95
CA ILE A 62 -9.50 -7.17 -26.09
C ILE A 62 -9.52 -5.96 -25.16
N PHE A 63 -9.90 -4.78 -25.66
CA PHE A 63 -9.90 -3.54 -24.88
C PHE A 63 -11.31 -3.03 -24.53
N ASN A 64 -12.26 -3.19 -25.44
CA ASN A 64 -13.63 -2.72 -25.25
C ASN A 64 -14.44 -3.66 -24.33
N ILE A 65 -14.94 -3.10 -23.23
CA ILE A 65 -15.77 -3.82 -22.23
C ILE A 65 -17.28 -3.62 -22.46
N TYR A 66 -17.67 -2.81 -23.43
CA TYR A 66 -19.07 -2.45 -23.67
C TYR A 66 -19.68 -3.32 -24.77
N ASN A 67 -20.77 -4.01 -24.44
CA ASN A 67 -21.55 -4.78 -25.41
C ASN A 67 -22.31 -3.92 -26.43
N THR A 68 -22.33 -2.60 -26.25
CA THR A 68 -23.00 -1.65 -27.16
C THR A 68 -22.15 -1.24 -28.34
N VAL A 69 -20.83 -1.45 -28.27
CA VAL A 69 -19.89 -1.07 -29.31
C VAL A 69 -19.33 -2.35 -29.90
N ASP A 70 -19.54 -2.51 -31.21
CA ASP A 70 -19.28 -3.75 -31.93
C ASP A 70 -17.83 -3.91 -32.41
N GLU A 71 -17.02 -2.86 -32.26
CA GLU A 71 -15.62 -2.82 -32.68
C GLU A 71 -14.71 -2.55 -31.47
N ASP A 72 -13.47 -3.03 -31.55
CA ASP A 72 -12.44 -2.75 -30.55
C ASP A 72 -11.62 -1.51 -30.94
N HIS A 73 -10.92 -0.91 -29.98
CA HIS A 73 -10.09 0.26 -30.27
C HIS A 73 -8.90 -0.11 -31.16
N GLU A 74 -8.74 0.59 -32.28
CA GLU A 74 -7.59 0.45 -33.16
C GLU A 74 -6.33 1.06 -32.54
N ILE A 75 -5.19 0.38 -32.72
CA ILE A 75 -3.89 0.89 -32.31
C ILE A 75 -3.45 1.93 -33.34
N LEU A 76 -3.26 3.16 -32.87
CA LEU A 76 -2.82 4.26 -33.70
C LEU A 76 -1.29 4.18 -33.93
N PRO A 77 -0.76 4.88 -34.95
CA PRO A 77 0.68 4.98 -35.15
C PRO A 77 1.38 5.77 -34.02
N ASP A 78 2.68 5.54 -33.83
CA ASP A 78 3.48 6.03 -32.69
C ASP A 78 3.39 7.54 -32.42
N HIS A 79 3.20 8.35 -33.46
CA HIS A 79 3.11 9.80 -33.36
C HIS A 79 1.81 10.28 -32.70
N ALA A 80 0.77 9.45 -32.69
CA ALA A 80 -0.48 9.75 -32.00
C ALA A 80 -0.34 9.64 -30.48
N TYR A 81 0.68 8.92 -29.99
CA TYR A 81 0.89 8.71 -28.57
C TYR A 81 1.85 9.73 -27.96
N PRO A 82 1.63 10.11 -26.69
CA PRO A 82 2.50 11.07 -26.02
C PRO A 82 3.89 10.47 -25.75
N LYS A 83 4.93 11.32 -25.87
CA LYS A 83 6.35 10.92 -25.71
C LYS A 83 6.69 10.26 -24.37
N TRP A 84 5.90 10.46 -23.32
CA TRP A 84 6.16 9.84 -22.01
C TRP A 84 5.87 8.33 -22.00
N LEU A 85 5.02 7.83 -22.92
CA LEU A 85 4.69 6.40 -23.01
C LEU A 85 5.96 5.57 -23.26
N TRP A 86 6.78 6.02 -24.21
CA TRP A 86 8.05 5.39 -24.57
C TRP A 86 9.12 5.47 -23.48
N LYS A 87 8.95 6.36 -22.49
CA LYS A 87 9.86 6.43 -21.33
C LYS A 87 9.56 5.34 -20.30
N LEU A 88 8.39 4.71 -20.35
CA LEU A 88 7.99 3.65 -19.42
C LEU A 88 8.57 2.28 -19.77
N GLU A 89 9.08 2.09 -20.98
CA GLU A 89 9.74 0.86 -21.41
C GLU A 89 10.94 0.51 -20.51
N LYS A 90 11.68 1.54 -20.08
CA LYS A 90 12.85 1.36 -19.22
C LYS A 90 12.41 1.06 -17.78
N PRO A 91 12.95 0.02 -17.14
CA PRO A 91 12.63 -0.27 -15.76
C PRO A 91 13.06 0.90 -14.86
N LEU A 92 12.22 1.22 -13.88
CA LEU A 92 12.56 2.21 -12.87
C LEU A 92 13.76 1.73 -12.03
N LYS A 93 14.66 2.66 -11.66
CA LYS A 93 15.90 2.42 -10.89
C LYS A 93 15.76 1.37 -9.78
N SER A 94 16.71 0.49 -9.52
CA SER A 94 16.56 -0.51 -8.44
C SER A 94 16.74 0.10 -7.04
N TYR A 95 16.38 -0.63 -5.96
CA TYR A 95 16.67 -0.18 -4.59
C TYR A 95 18.18 0.03 -4.37
N GLY A 96 19.02 -0.86 -4.92
CA GLY A 96 20.47 -0.77 -4.79
C GLY A 96 21.04 0.51 -5.40
N GLU A 97 20.62 0.84 -6.62
CA GLU A 97 21.01 2.07 -7.33
C GLU A 97 20.57 3.31 -6.55
N LEU A 98 19.32 3.33 -6.08
CA LEU A 98 18.79 4.43 -5.28
C LEU A 98 19.49 4.55 -3.91
N ALA A 99 19.88 3.43 -3.30
CA ALA A 99 20.64 3.43 -2.05
C ALA A 99 22.06 3.97 -2.27
N LEU A 100 22.74 3.59 -3.35
CA LEU A 100 24.03 4.18 -3.74
C LEU A 100 23.90 5.69 -3.95
N MET A 101 22.82 6.13 -4.58
CA MET A 101 22.58 7.54 -4.85
C MET A 101 22.33 8.35 -3.58
N PHE A 102 21.44 7.90 -2.70
CA PHE A 102 21.04 8.68 -1.52
C PHE A 102 21.88 8.44 -0.26
N LEU A 103 22.51 7.27 -0.08
CA LEU A 103 23.34 7.01 1.10
C LEU A 103 24.80 7.34 0.84
N TYR A 104 25.31 6.98 -0.34
CA TYR A 104 26.72 7.12 -0.69
C TYR A 104 26.99 8.31 -1.62
N GLY A 105 25.94 9.04 -2.03
CA GLY A 105 26.07 10.25 -2.84
C GLY A 105 26.45 10.01 -4.31
N LYS A 106 26.38 8.78 -4.80
CA LYS A 106 26.72 8.47 -6.21
C LYS A 106 25.70 9.08 -7.16
N ASP A 107 26.12 9.90 -8.11
CA ASP A 107 25.23 10.56 -9.10
C ASP A 107 24.14 11.43 -8.47
N ILE A 108 24.40 12.00 -7.28
CA ILE A 108 23.40 12.78 -6.54
C ILE A 108 22.95 14.06 -7.26
N GLU A 109 23.78 14.59 -8.15
CA GLU A 109 23.47 15.75 -8.99
C GLU A 109 22.29 15.49 -9.94
N ASN A 110 22.11 14.23 -10.36
CA ASN A 110 21.02 13.80 -11.24
C ASN A 110 19.79 13.29 -10.46
N ALA A 111 19.77 13.41 -9.13
CA ALA A 111 18.71 12.88 -8.30
C ALA A 111 17.41 13.68 -8.47
N THR A 112 16.34 13.00 -8.88
CA THR A 112 15.01 13.63 -9.02
C THR A 112 14.16 13.40 -7.75
N ALA A 113 13.22 14.30 -7.45
CA ALA A 113 12.27 14.11 -6.34
C ALA A 113 11.48 12.79 -6.42
N GLN A 114 11.14 12.34 -7.64
CA GLN A 114 10.51 11.05 -7.90
C GLN A 114 11.37 9.86 -7.43
N ASP A 115 12.70 9.94 -7.64
CA ASP A 115 13.64 8.92 -7.19
C ASP A 115 13.67 8.82 -5.67
N TYR A 116 13.64 9.95 -4.98
CA TYR A 116 13.61 9.98 -3.51
C TYR A 116 12.33 9.37 -2.95
N HIS A 117 11.17 9.72 -3.51
CA HIS A 117 9.90 9.13 -3.11
C HIS A 117 9.87 7.61 -3.35
N ARG A 118 10.42 7.17 -4.47
CA ARG A 118 10.50 5.75 -4.80
C ARG A 118 11.48 5.01 -3.88
N PHE A 119 12.63 5.61 -3.57
CA PHE A 119 13.59 5.10 -2.60
C PHE A 119 12.92 4.87 -1.25
N ARG A 120 12.18 5.86 -0.71
CA ARG A 120 11.47 5.71 0.57
C ARG A 120 10.46 4.56 0.56
N ARG A 121 9.67 4.42 -0.51
CA ARG A 121 8.71 3.30 -0.65
C ARG A 121 9.43 1.95 -0.61
N LEU A 122 10.53 1.81 -1.36
CA LEU A 122 11.31 0.58 -1.40
C LEU A 122 12.03 0.30 -0.08
N HIS A 123 12.60 1.32 0.55
CA HIS A 123 13.24 1.22 1.85
C HIS A 123 12.25 0.73 2.91
N ASN A 124 11.06 1.35 2.99
CA ASN A 124 10.00 0.93 3.91
C ASN A 124 9.54 -0.51 3.63
N LYS A 125 9.36 -0.87 2.35
CA LYS A 125 9.05 -2.25 1.95
C LYS A 125 10.11 -3.24 2.43
N ASN A 126 11.40 -2.88 2.33
CA ASN A 126 12.50 -3.72 2.81
C ASN A 126 12.52 -3.86 4.33
N LEU A 127 12.29 -2.76 5.08
CA LEU A 127 12.18 -2.83 6.54
C LEU A 127 11.05 -3.76 6.99
N ILE A 128 9.88 -3.67 6.35
CA ILE A 128 8.74 -4.57 6.62
C ILE A 128 9.11 -6.03 6.30
N LYS A 129 9.76 -6.28 5.16
CA LYS A 129 10.23 -7.63 4.81
C LYS A 129 11.20 -8.20 5.85
N LEU A 130 12.17 -7.40 6.29
CA LEU A 130 13.13 -7.81 7.32
C LEU A 130 12.43 -8.10 8.64
N ASN A 131 11.45 -7.29 9.04
CA ASN A 131 10.65 -7.52 10.24
C ASN A 131 9.86 -8.84 10.14
N ASN A 132 9.16 -9.06 9.02
CA ASN A 132 8.42 -10.30 8.77
C ASN A 132 9.35 -11.54 8.79
N LEU A 133 10.57 -11.42 8.26
CA LEU A 133 11.56 -12.49 8.30
C LEU A 133 12.02 -12.79 9.73
N ARG A 134 12.27 -11.75 10.54
CA ARG A 134 12.61 -11.89 11.96
C ARG A 134 11.50 -12.60 12.75
N LEU A 135 10.25 -12.19 12.53
CA LEU A 135 9.07 -12.82 13.15
C LEU A 135 8.93 -14.29 12.74
N LYS A 136 9.14 -14.63 11.46
CA LYS A 136 9.12 -16.03 10.99
C LYS A 136 10.22 -16.88 11.66
N LYS A 137 11.44 -16.36 11.78
CA LYS A 137 12.54 -17.05 12.45
C LYS A 137 12.27 -17.29 13.94
N SER A 138 11.80 -16.27 14.66
CA SER A 138 11.43 -16.38 16.07
C SER A 138 10.31 -17.42 16.30
N LYS A 139 9.27 -17.42 15.46
CA LYS A 139 8.20 -18.43 15.55
C LYS A 139 8.69 -19.86 15.27
N ARG A 140 9.69 -20.01 14.40
CA ARG A 140 10.30 -21.31 14.08
C ARG A 140 11.20 -21.83 15.20
N SER A 141 11.87 -20.95 15.95
CA SER A 141 12.68 -21.35 17.12
C SER A 141 11.85 -21.64 18.36
N THR A 142 10.65 -21.07 18.49
CA THR A 142 9.73 -21.36 19.61
C THR A 142 8.94 -22.66 19.44
N VAL A 143 8.78 -23.15 18.20
CA VAL A 143 8.31 -24.51 17.97
C VAL A 143 9.50 -25.42 18.20
N LYS A 144 9.51 -26.16 19.32
CA LYS A 144 10.49 -27.24 19.53
C LYS A 144 10.44 -28.11 18.27
N PRO A 145 11.57 -28.39 17.60
CA PRO A 145 11.55 -29.39 16.53
C PRO A 145 11.01 -30.66 17.18
N ILE A 146 9.88 -31.15 16.69
CA ILE A 146 9.41 -32.47 17.09
C ILE A 146 10.40 -33.42 16.42
N PHE A 147 11.40 -33.82 17.21
CA PHE A 147 12.45 -34.73 16.80
C PHE A 147 11.80 -36.12 16.70
N TRP A 148 11.16 -36.39 15.56
CA TRP A 148 10.66 -37.72 15.24
C TRP A 148 11.78 -38.53 14.57
N ASP A 149 12.86 -38.77 15.31
CA ASP A 149 13.85 -39.80 14.98
C ASP A 149 14.59 -40.21 16.27
N LEU A 150 13.98 -41.11 17.03
CA LEU A 150 14.64 -42.09 17.91
C LEU A 150 13.77 -43.35 17.96
#